data_AF-A0A0Q9QQC6-F1
#
_entry.id   AF-A0A0Q9QQC6-F1
#
_cell.length_a   1.000
_cell.length_b   1.000
_cell.length_c   1.000
_cell.angle_alpha   90.00
_cell.angle_beta   90.00
_cell.angle_gamma   90.00
#
_symmetry.space_group_name_H-M   'P 1'
#
loop_
_entity.id
_entity.type
_entity.pdbx_description
1 polymer ?
#
loop_
_entity_poly.entity_id
_entity_poly.type
_entity_poly.pdbx_seq_one_letter_code
_entity_poly.pdbx_strand_id
1 'polypeptide(L)' 'MDEYVSSSFFWFTLALINAGLAEQKNRSRGVWFLVSLVVGPLATALIVIWRAPEPAVPSMSHRGGWKDPDEGQ' A
#
# COMPACT_ATOMS: atom_id res chain seq x y z
N MET A 1 -0.63 -23.14 -30.88
CA MET A 1 0.09 -21.89 -30.58
C MET A 1 -0.87 -20.81 -31.05
N ASP A 2 -1.63 -20.07 -30.23
CA ASP A 2 -1.26 -19.38 -29.01
C ASP A 2 -2.51 -18.97 -28.21
N GLU A 3 -2.67 -19.47 -26.99
CA GLU A 3 -3.47 -18.79 -25.96
C GLU A 3 -2.52 -18.52 -24.78
N TYR A 4 -1.50 -17.71 -25.07
CA TYR A 4 -0.26 -17.66 -24.26
C TYR A 4 -0.47 -17.08 -22.86
N VAL A 5 -1.46 -16.21 -22.68
CA VAL A 5 -1.94 -15.77 -21.37
C VAL A 5 -3.42 -15.42 -21.53
N SER A 6 -4.30 -16.08 -20.77
CA SER A 6 -5.71 -15.69 -20.71
C SER A 6 -5.84 -14.22 -20.32
N SER A 7 -6.68 -13.46 -21.01
CA SER A 7 -6.89 -12.03 -20.74
C SER A 7 -7.22 -11.77 -19.25
N SER A 8 -7.97 -12.68 -18.61
CA SER A 8 -8.28 -12.61 -17.18
C SER A 8 -7.05 -12.78 -16.30
N PHE A 9 -6.14 -13.68 -16.67
CA PHE A 9 -4.88 -13.89 -15.94
C PHE A 9 -3.96 -12.67 -16.10
N PHE A 10 -3.87 -12.13 -17.32
CA PHE A 10 -3.13 -10.88 -17.57
C PHE A 10 -3.67 -9.72 -16.71
N TRP A 11 -5.00 -9.56 -16.65
CA TRP A 11 -5.64 -8.51 -15.83
C TRP A 11 -5.42 -8.71 -14.33
N PHE A 12 -5.51 -9.96 -13.85
CA PHE A 12 -5.24 -10.30 -12.46
C PHE A 12 -3.78 -10.04 -12.07
N THR A 13 -2.82 -10.46 -12.91
CA THR A 13 -1.39 -10.17 -12.70
C THR A 13 -1.13 -8.66 -12.70
N LEU A 14 -1.74 -7.90 -13.61
CA LEU A 14 -1.61 -6.45 -13.64
C LEU A 14 -2.15 -5.80 -12.35
N ALA A 15 -3.31 -6.27 -11.86
CA ALA A 15 -3.88 -5.79 -10.61
C ALA A 15 -2.98 -6.09 -9.39
N LEU A 16 -2.33 -7.25 -9.36
CA LEU A 16 -1.38 -7.61 -8.31
C LEU A 16 -0.12 -6.73 -8.33
N ILE A 17 0.44 -6.44 -9.52
CA ILE A 17 1.58 -5.55 -9.67
C ILE A 17 1.24 -4.13 -9.20
N ASN A 18 0.07 -3.61 -9.58
CA ASN A 18 -0.39 -2.29 -9.14
C ASN A 18 -0.60 -2.23 -7.62
N ALA A 19 -1.10 -3.30 -6.99
CA ALA A 19 -1.22 -3.38 -5.54
C ALA A 19 0.16 -3.26 -4.84
N GLY A 20 1.18 -3.93 -5.38
CA GLY A 20 2.56 -3.83 -4.88
C GLY A 20 3.18 -2.44 -5.06
N LEU A 21 2.97 -1.80 -6.21
CA LEU A 21 3.41 -0.42 -6.45
C LEU A 21 2.73 0.59 -5.51
N ALA A 22 1.47 0.36 -5.17
CA ALA A 22 0.75 1.19 -4.21
C ALA A 22 1.30 1.01 -2.78
N GLU A 23 1.63 -0.22 -2.39
CA GLU A 23 2.21 -0.54 -1.08
C GLU A 23 3.57 0.14 -0.87
N GLN A 24 4.42 0.18 -1.91
CA GLN A 24 5.69 0.92 -1.88
C GLN A 24 5.52 2.43 -1.63
N LYS A 25 4.32 2.98 -1.87
CA LYS A 25 3.98 4.39 -1.63
C LYS A 25 3.18 4.60 -0.34
N ASN A 26 3.24 3.67 0.62
CA ASN A 26 2.44 3.68 1.85
C ASN A 26 0.91 3.76 1.60
N ARG A 27 0.44 3.21 0.47
CA ARG A 27 -0.99 3.12 0.17
C ARG A 27 -1.51 1.70 0.42
N SER A 28 -2.81 1.58 0.70
CA SER A 28 -3.45 0.29 0.95
C SER A 28 -3.39 -0.63 -0.28
N ARG A 29 -2.63 -1.72 -0.19
CA ARG A 29 -2.51 -2.74 -1.25
C ARG A 29 -3.86 -3.28 -1.71
N GLY A 30 -4.79 -3.50 -0.76
CA GLY A 30 -6.09 -4.10 -1.04
C GLY A 30 -7.02 -3.17 -1.82
N VAL A 31 -7.02 -1.88 -1.48
CA VAL A 31 -7.82 -0.88 -2.20
C VAL A 31 -7.31 -0.75 -3.64
N TRP A 32 -6.00 -0.64 -3.82
CA TRP A 32 -5.40 -0.48 -5.15
C TRP A 32 -5.45 -1.75 -6.01
N PHE A 33 -5.47 -2.94 -5.40
CA PHE A 33 -5.78 -4.18 -6.09
C PHE A 33 -7.19 -4.17 -6.70
N LEU A 34 -8.21 -3.86 -5.89
CA LEU A 34 -9.61 -3.82 -6.35
C LEU A 34 -9.85 -2.73 -7.39
N VAL A 35 -9.26 -1.54 -7.18
CA VAL A 35 -9.29 -0.45 -8.17
C VAL A 35 -8.66 -0.90 -9.50
N SER A 36 -7.54 -1.63 -9.46
CA SER A 36 -6.89 -2.13 -10.68
C SER A 36 -7.70 -3.21 -11.39
N LEU A 37 -8.46 -4.02 -10.65
CA LEU A 37 -9.34 -5.04 -11.22
C LEU A 37 -10.47 -4.42 -12.06
N VAL A 38 -10.96 -3.23 -11.66
CA VAL A 38 -12.05 -2.51 -12.33
C VAL A 38 -11.54 -1.56 -13.41
N VAL A 39 -10.46 -0.82 -13.14
CA VAL A 39 -9.99 0.30 -13.98
C VAL A 39 -8.80 -0.10 -14.86
N GLY A 40 -8.19 -1.27 -14.62
CA GLY A 40 -7.11 -1.82 -15.46
C GLY A 40 -5.85 -0.93 -15.49
N PRO A 41 -5.23 -0.72 -16.66
CA PRO A 41 -4.01 0.08 -16.82
C PRO A 41 -4.10 1.53 -16.33
N LEU A 42 -5.32 2.10 -16.29
CA LEU A 42 -5.54 3.45 -15.73
C LEU A 42 -5.20 3.52 -14.24
N ALA A 43 -5.35 2.41 -13.49
CA ALA A 43 -4.92 2.35 -12.10
C ALA A 43 -3.40 2.52 -11.97
N THR A 44 -2.61 2.02 -12.93
CA THR A 44 -1.16 2.22 -12.97
C THR A 44 -0.83 3.72 -13.14
N ALA A 45 -1.49 4.40 -14.07
CA ALA A 45 -1.29 5.84 -14.26
C ALA A 45 -1.63 6.64 -12.99
N LEU A 46 -2.70 6.29 -12.29
CA LEU A 46 -3.10 6.91 -11.02
C LEU A 46 -2.10 6.63 -9.88
N ILE A 47 -1.50 5.43 -9.82
CA ILE A 47 -0.48 5.11 -8.83
C ILE A 47 0.81 5.91 -9.07
N VAL A 48 1.20 6.04 -10.34
CA VAL A 48 2.47 6.68 -10.73
C VAL A 48 2.40 8.20 -10.60
N ILE A 49 1.32 8.83 -11.10
CA ILE A 49 1.20 10.30 -11.16
C ILE A 49 0.84 10.89 -9.80
N TRP A 50 0.03 10.19 -9.01
CA TRP A 50 -0.48 10.74 -7.76
C TRP A 50 0.59 10.69 -6.66
N ARG A 51 0.74 11.78 -5.90
CA ARG A 51 1.70 11.89 -4.79
C ARG A 51 1.41 10.89 -3.66
N ALA A 52 2.43 10.23 -3.13
CA ALA A 52 2.26 9.33 -2.00
C ALA A 52 1.71 10.12 -0.78
N PRO A 53 0.75 9.57 -0.01
CA PRO A 53 0.36 10.15 1.27
C PRO A 53 1.59 10.32 2.17
N GLU A 54 1.62 11.40 2.94
CA GLU A 54 2.69 11.64 3.89
C GLU A 54 2.70 10.49 4.92
N PRO A 55 3.87 9.92 5.25
CA PRO A 55 3.94 8.86 6.26
C PRO A 55 3.31 9.36 7.55
N ALA A 56 2.33 8.62 8.08
CA ALA A 56 1.76 8.94 9.37
C ALA A 56 2.88 8.92 10.40
N VAL A 57 3.12 10.06 11.04
CA VAL A 57 4.10 10.16 12.13
C VAL A 57 3.64 9.17 13.20
N PRO A 58 4.46 8.17 13.60
CA PRO A 58 4.07 7.26 14.66
C PRO A 58 3.73 8.09 15.89
N SER A 59 2.51 7.95 16.41
CA SER A 59 2.13 8.61 17.65
C SER A 59 2.97 7.99 18.77
N MET A 60 4.08 8.64 19.13
CA MET A 60 4.88 8.29 20.29
C MET A 60 4.16 8.74 21.57
N SER A 61 2.94 8.24 21.82
CA SER A 61 2.15 8.60 22.99
C SER A 61 2.10 7.50 24.06
N HIS A 62 3.00 6.51 24.00
CA HIS A 62 3.11 5.53 25.07
C HIS A 62 4.56 5.11 25.33
N ARG A 63 5.41 6.06 25.74
CA ARG A 63 6.48 5.72 26.68
C ARG A 63 5.91 6.03 28.05
N GLY A 64 5.28 5.02 28.65
CA GLY A 64 4.77 5.09 30.02
C GLY A 64 5.83 5.66 30.95
N GLY A 65 5.38 6.50 31.89
CA GLY A 65 6.20 7.25 32.81
C GLY A 65 7.35 6.42 33.36
N TRP A 66 8.57 6.82 32.97
CA TRP A 66 9.76 6.45 33.69
C TRP A 66 9.57 6.97 35.11
N LYS A 67 9.31 6.08 36.07
CA LYS A 67 9.42 6.42 37.48
C LYS A 67 10.90 6.48 37.80
N ASP A 68 11.37 7.64 38.22
CA ASP A 68 12.72 7.76 38.73
C ASP A 68 12.88 6.83 39.94
N PRO A 69 13.99 6.09 40.04
CA PRO A 69 14.27 5.19 41.16
C PRO A 69 14.41 5.92 42.52
N ASP A 70 14.30 7.25 42.52
CA ASP A 70 14.57 8.11 43.67
C ASP A 70 13.29 8.54 44.43
N GLU A 71 12.09 8.10 43.99
CA GLU A 71 10.79 8.39 44.64
C GLU A 71 10.58 7.69 46.01
N GLY A 72 11.61 7.06 46.58
CA GLY A 72 11.52 6.25 47.79
C GLY A 72 12.61 6.49 48.83
N GLN A 73 13.02 7.75 49.05
CA GLN A 73 13.82 8.13 50.23
C GLN A 73 12.99 8.85 51.28
#